data_AF-A0A2P4PM07-F1
#
_entry.id   AF-A0A2P4PM07-F1
#
_cell.length_a   1.000
_cell.length_b   1.000
_cell.length_c   1.000
_cell.angle_alpha   90.00
_cell.angle_beta   90.00
_cell.angle_gamma   90.00
#
_symmetry.space_group_name_H-M   'P 1'
#
loop_
_entity.id
_entity.type
_entity.pdbx_description
1 polymer ?
#
loop_
_entity_poly.entity_id
_entity_poly.type
_entity_poly.pdbx_seq_one_letter_code
_entity_poly.pdbx_strand_id
1 'polypeptide(L)'
;MTHGDFHDGNILISDNYNELFIIDLGLCKHINDLQDHENRGVLPFMAPEILGGNPSYKQASDIYSFSMIMWEFTSGNPPFMYEECDA
;
A
#
# COMPACT_ATOMS: atom_id res chain seq x y z
N MET A 1 4.40 -1.87 13.70
CA MET A 1 4.14 -2.86 12.64
C MET A 1 4.01 -2.10 11.33
N THR A 2 4.42 -2.69 10.23
CA THR A 2 4.16 -2.20 8.87
C THR A 2 3.26 -3.20 8.15
N HIS A 3 2.37 -2.76 7.28
CA HIS A 3 1.52 -3.65 6.47
C HIS A 3 2.30 -4.24 5.30
N GLY A 4 3.04 -3.40 4.57
CA GLY A 4 3.86 -3.85 3.44
C GLY A 4 3.14 -3.92 2.11
N ASP A 5 1.80 -3.89 2.11
CA ASP A 5 0.96 -4.02 0.90
C ASP A 5 -0.37 -3.28 1.08
N PHE A 6 -0.28 -2.07 1.62
CA PHE A 6 -1.48 -1.31 1.93
C PHE A 6 -1.99 -0.61 0.66
N HIS A 7 -3.17 -0.97 0.19
CA HIS A 7 -3.84 -0.33 -0.93
C HIS A 7 -5.37 -0.47 -0.76
N ASP A 8 -6.13 0.22 -1.61
CA ASP A 8 -7.59 0.28 -1.60
C ASP A 8 -8.26 -1.11 -1.67
N GLY A 9 -7.73 -2.01 -2.50
CA GLY A 9 -8.18 -3.41 -2.61
C GLY A 9 -7.99 -4.26 -1.34
N ASN A 10 -7.17 -3.83 -0.39
CA ASN A 10 -6.99 -4.47 0.92
C ASN A 10 -7.82 -3.80 2.04
N ILE A 11 -8.80 -2.95 1.67
CA ILE A 11 -9.77 -2.36 2.59
C ILE A 11 -11.16 -2.93 2.29
N LEU A 12 -11.74 -3.64 3.25
CA LEU A 12 -13.12 -4.09 3.18
C LEU A 12 -14.03 -3.18 4.00
N ILE A 13 -15.26 -3.00 3.52
CA ILE A 13 -16.35 -2.33 4.24
C ILE A 13 -17.39 -3.37 4.63
N SER A 14 -17.92 -3.27 5.84
CA SER A 14 -19.03 -4.12 6.28
C SER A 14 -20.30 -3.88 5.45
N ASP A 15 -21.18 -4.88 5.36
CA ASP A 15 -22.45 -4.78 4.60
C ASP A 15 -23.36 -3.65 5.08
N ASN A 16 -23.25 -3.26 6.35
CA ASN A 16 -23.98 -2.15 6.96
C ASN A 16 -23.19 -0.82 6.93
N TYR A 17 -22.04 -0.78 6.24
CA TYR A 17 -21.21 0.40 6.00
C TYR A 17 -20.75 1.16 7.25
N ASN A 18 -20.66 0.49 8.40
CA ASN A 18 -20.29 1.11 9.68
C ASN A 18 -18.84 0.80 10.12
N GLU A 19 -18.20 -0.17 9.48
CA GLU A 19 -16.89 -0.71 9.87
C GLU A 19 -16.00 -0.86 8.63
N LEU A 20 -14.71 -0.62 8.84
CA LEU A 20 -13.66 -0.81 7.85
C LEU A 20 -12.65 -1.82 8.38
N PHE A 21 -12.24 -2.73 7.53
CA PHE A 21 -11.28 -3.79 7.86
C PHE A 21 -10.07 -3.70 6.92
N ILE A 22 -8.88 -3.73 7.51
CA ILE A 22 -7.63 -3.92 6.77
C ILE A 22 -7.36 -5.42 6.73
N ILE A 23 -7.22 -5.98 5.52
CA ILE A 23 -7.02 -7.41 5.27
C ILE A 23 -5.64 -7.69 4.67
N ASP A 24 -5.37 -8.97 4.34
CA ASP A 24 -4.12 -9.45 3.77
C ASP A 24 -2.85 -9.06 4.56
N LEU A 25 -2.73 -9.65 5.76
CA LEU A 25 -1.62 -9.38 6.66
C LEU A 25 -0.39 -10.27 6.37
N GLY A 26 -0.33 -10.95 5.22
CA GLY A 26 0.74 -11.89 4.88
C GLY A 26 2.12 -11.24 4.80
N LEU A 27 2.16 -9.94 4.53
CA LEU A 27 3.37 -9.13 4.42
C LEU A 27 3.63 -8.24 5.65
N CYS A 28 2.77 -8.33 6.68
CA CYS A 28 2.93 -7.53 7.89
C CYS A 28 4.22 -7.89 8.62
N LYS A 29 5.02 -6.88 9.01
CA LYS A 29 6.26 -7.08 9.78
C LYS A 29 6.34 -6.16 10.98
N HIS A 30 7.01 -6.63 12.03
CA HIS A 30 7.37 -5.75 13.14
C HIS A 30 8.45 -4.77 12.67
N ILE A 31 8.44 -3.53 13.20
CA ILE A 31 9.38 -2.48 12.77
C ILE A 31 10.85 -2.91 13.03
N ASN A 32 11.06 -3.77 14.01
CA ASN A 32 12.39 -4.27 14.38
C ASN A 32 12.89 -5.40 13.47
N ASP A 33 12.02 -5.99 12.65
CA ASP A 33 12.33 -7.13 11.78
C ASP A 33 12.52 -6.70 10.31
N LEU A 34 12.57 -5.38 10.06
CA LEU A 34 12.72 -4.75 8.75
C LEU A 34 14.17 -4.82 8.22
N GLN A 35 14.76 -6.03 8.20
CA GLN A 35 16.02 -6.30 7.50
C GLN A 35 15.80 -6.81 6.07
N ASP A 36 14.55 -6.99 5.68
CA ASP A 36 14.21 -7.75 4.50
C ASP A 36 14.11 -6.86 3.27
N HIS A 37 14.88 -7.19 2.24
CA HIS A 37 15.11 -6.39 1.04
C HIS A 37 14.05 -6.60 -0.05
N GLU A 38 12.82 -6.83 0.37
CA GLU A 38 11.77 -7.28 -0.52
C GLU A 38 10.99 -6.07 -1.05
N ASN A 39 10.88 -5.96 -2.37
CA ASN A 39 9.96 -5.02 -2.99
C ASN A 39 8.54 -5.48 -2.69
N ARG A 40 7.80 -4.70 -1.90
CA ARG A 40 6.42 -5.00 -1.51
C ARG A 40 5.50 -3.84 -1.87
N GLY A 41 4.24 -4.16 -2.08
CA GLY A 41 3.20 -3.19 -2.43
C GLY A 41 2.72 -3.33 -3.86
N VAL A 42 1.57 -2.71 -4.12
CA VAL A 42 1.02 -2.51 -5.47
C VAL A 42 1.52 -1.18 -6.03
N LEU A 43 2.03 -1.18 -7.26
CA LEU A 43 2.79 -0.07 -7.86
C LEU A 43 2.21 1.35 -7.65
N PRO A 44 0.90 1.62 -7.84
CA PRO A 44 0.34 2.96 -7.65
C PRO A 44 0.41 3.46 -6.19
N PHE A 45 0.53 2.53 -5.24
CA PHE A 45 0.52 2.79 -3.80
C PHE A 45 1.92 2.68 -3.18
N MET A 46 2.93 2.27 -3.96
CA MET A 46 4.30 2.11 -3.46
C MET A 46 4.97 3.48 -3.25
N ALA A 47 5.60 3.62 -2.09
CA ALA A 47 6.34 4.82 -1.75
C ALA A 47 7.58 5.00 -2.65
N PRO A 48 7.98 6.26 -2.95
CA PRO A 48 9.05 6.55 -3.90
C PRO A 48 10.41 5.97 -3.48
N GLU A 49 10.68 5.83 -2.18
CA GLU A 49 11.89 5.16 -1.71
C GLU A 49 11.92 3.68 -2.10
N ILE A 50 10.78 2.99 -2.08
CA ILE A 50 10.67 1.58 -2.47
C ILE A 50 10.85 1.45 -3.99
N LEU A 51 10.22 2.34 -4.77
CA LEU A 51 10.37 2.39 -6.23
C LEU A 51 11.80 2.75 -6.67
N GLY A 52 12.49 3.59 -5.88
CA GLY A 52 13.88 3.98 -6.10
C GLY A 52 14.90 2.88 -5.78
N GLY A 53 14.43 1.66 -5.49
CA GLY A 53 15.29 0.52 -5.17
C GLY A 53 15.91 0.61 -3.78
N ASN A 54 15.39 1.46 -2.89
CA ASN A 54 15.74 1.39 -1.47
C ASN A 54 14.95 0.24 -0.85
N PRO A 55 15.61 -0.86 -0.47
CA PRO A 55 14.92 -2.08 -0.11
C PRO A 55 14.41 -2.08 1.34
N SER A 56 14.49 -0.96 2.06
CA SER A 56 14.07 -0.85 3.46
C SER A 56 12.65 -0.27 3.54
N TYR A 57 11.65 -1.16 3.55
CA TYR A 57 10.28 -0.80 3.89
C TYR A 57 10.22 -0.19 5.29
N LYS A 58 9.45 0.88 5.47
CA LYS A 58 9.30 1.58 6.76
C LYS A 58 7.84 1.95 7.00
N GLN A 59 7.52 2.37 8.22
CA GLN A 59 6.19 2.90 8.54
C GLN A 59 5.81 4.11 7.65
N ALA A 60 6.80 4.90 7.22
CA ALA A 60 6.59 5.99 6.26
C ALA A 60 6.03 5.49 4.92
N SER A 61 6.35 4.26 4.52
CA SER A 61 5.89 3.66 3.28
C SER A 61 4.38 3.34 3.35
N ASP A 62 3.88 2.77 4.47
CA ASP A 62 2.43 2.58 4.67
C ASP A 62 1.67 3.93 4.72
N ILE A 63 2.30 4.97 5.30
CA ILE A 63 1.71 6.33 5.36
C ILE A 63 1.58 6.93 3.95
N TYR A 64 2.58 6.71 3.10
CA TYR A 64 2.51 7.11 1.69
C TYR A 64 1.37 6.36 0.98
N SER A 65 1.29 5.04 1.15
CA SER A 65 0.23 4.25 0.54
C SER A 65 -1.17 4.69 0.99
N PHE A 66 -1.35 5.00 2.27
CA PHE A 66 -2.59 5.62 2.77
C PHE A 66 -2.89 6.95 2.09
N SER A 67 -1.87 7.76 1.84
CA SER A 67 -2.04 9.04 1.14
C SER A 67 -2.50 8.85 -0.30
N MET A 68 -2.04 7.79 -0.97
CA MET A 68 -2.50 7.43 -2.33
C MET A 68 -3.95 6.95 -2.33
N ILE A 69 -4.36 6.16 -1.33
CA ILE A 69 -5.78 5.82 -1.10
C ILE A 69 -6.60 7.10 -0.93
N MET A 70 -6.20 8.00 -0.04
CA MET A 70 -6.93 9.26 0.19
C MET A 70 -6.98 10.15 -1.05
N TRP A 71 -5.91 10.18 -1.86
CA TRP A 71 -5.90 10.86 -3.14
C TRP A 71 -6.93 10.27 -4.11
N GLU A 72 -7.01 8.95 -4.22
CA GLU A 72 -8.00 8.28 -5.05
C GLU A 72 -9.43 8.60 -4.60
N PHE A 73 -9.70 8.53 -3.31
CA PHE A 73 -11.00 8.91 -2.73
C PHE A 73 -11.39 10.37 -3.00
N THR A 74 -10.44 11.30 -2.89
CA THR A 74 -10.72 12.74 -3.02
C THR A 74 -10.74 13.22 -4.47
N SER A 75 -9.96 12.59 -5.35
CA SER A 75 -9.88 12.95 -6.76
C SER A 75 -10.86 12.16 -7.64
N GLY A 76 -11.29 10.98 -7.22
CA GLY A 76 -12.06 10.03 -8.03
C GLY A 76 -11.25 9.40 -9.17
N ASN A 77 -9.92 9.51 -9.14
CA ASN A 77 -9.01 8.98 -10.15
C ASN A 77 -7.99 8.05 -9.48
N PRO A 78 -7.51 7.00 -10.17
CA PRO A 78 -6.45 6.15 -9.63
C PRO A 78 -5.18 6.97 -9.35
N PRO A 79 -4.37 6.61 -8.33
CA PRO A 79 -3.18 7.38 -7.95
C PRO A 79 -2.19 7.56 -9.11
N PHE A 80 -2.07 6.53 -9.96
CA PHE A 80 -1.30 6.55 -11.18
C PHE A 80 -2.01 5.71 -12.26
N MET A 81 -2.05 6.23 -13.48
CA MET A 81 -2.48 5.49 -14.66
C MET A 81 -1.32 4.61 -15.12
N TYR A 82 -1.39 3.31 -14.84
CA TYR A 82 -0.53 2.34 -15.52
C TYR A 82 -1.30 1.82 -16.73
N GLU A 83 -0.80 2.09 -17.93
CA GLU A 83 -1.15 1.23 -19.06
C GLU A 83 -0.47 -0.11 -18.79
N GLU A 84 -1.25 -1.18 -18.63
CA GLU A 84 -0.70 -2.52 -18.77
C GLU A 84 -0.06 -2.57 -20.17
N CYS A 85 1.26 -2.73 -20.24
CA CYS A 85 1.85 -3.21 -21.48
C CYS A 85 1.30 -4.62 -21.68
N ASP A 86 0.25 -4.75 -22.49
CA ASP A 86 -0.28 -6.02 -22.95
C ASP A 86 0.90 -6.93 -23.33
N ALA A 87 1.03 -8.05 -22.62
CA ALA A 87 2.01 -9.10 -22.89
C ALA A 87 1.37 -10.23 -23.71
#